data_AF-A0A7K4GNI8-F1
#
_entry.id   AF-A0A7K4GNI8-F1
#
_cell.length_a   1.000
_cell.length_b   1.000
_cell.length_c   1.000
_cell.angle_alpha   90.00
_cell.angle_beta   90.00
_cell.angle_gamma   90.00
#
_symmetry.space_group_name_H-M   'P 1'
#
loop_
_entity.id
_entity.type
_entity.pdbx_description
1 polymer ?
#
loop_
_entity_poly.entity_id
_entity_poly.type
_entity_poly.pdbx_seq_one_letter_code
_entity_poly.pdbx_strand_id
1 'polypeptide(L)'
;MKLTEIVGLEEKHARLLEKAGIKEAEDLLSLSYYQIKQLARSIGVTVRALDTWQEHADLMRIQGVSPELANAINLIGIDSVKEFAYRKAKTTIEKLKELKKENPKVLTKVPSLKDIEDWIDQSKILAEVPKKGEKVKKKPTPKTKPAPKGGSSPDIPITPNYKPFEPFEKDYGEFGSDYWNNKWVTAPIIYTGRALRGESYSKQIDVDVKAFIKRNDAILWHVLTQLELRKDTPNDTALAIQNFVCNFLKYKYDDIASECPEFWLFPFEAIQSEIGDCEDGAILIAGLLINAGVPSWRVKVCAAQVMADPVFAPSDTELGGHAYCIYLADRPESERKLEWVILDWCYLQDPEVPIKDKPLARNGGTEGAYRDIWFTFNDEQSYAQSSFEVKEGRISKNRTTQKDEVLAPLEVILRSLATETIDKIFRNLNIDIE
;
A
#
# COMPACT_ATOMS: atom_id res chain seq x y z
N MET A 1 -15.19 -17.46 16.85
CA MET A 1 -14.58 -17.73 18.19
C MET A 1 -14.93 -16.58 19.13
N LYS A 2 -14.99 -16.80 20.45
CA LYS A 2 -15.43 -15.72 21.36
C LYS A 2 -14.28 -14.75 21.66
N LEU A 3 -14.58 -13.45 21.67
CA LEU A 3 -13.62 -12.41 22.07
C LEU A 3 -12.98 -12.68 23.45
N THR A 4 -13.77 -13.16 24.41
CA THR A 4 -13.32 -13.48 25.78
C THR A 4 -12.35 -14.66 25.86
N GLU A 5 -12.12 -15.40 24.76
CA GLU A 5 -11.13 -16.48 24.70
C GLU A 5 -9.72 -15.93 24.40
N ILE A 6 -9.61 -14.73 23.82
CA ILE A 6 -8.33 -14.09 23.49
C ILE A 6 -7.59 -13.71 24.77
N VAL A 7 -6.34 -14.17 24.90
CA VAL A 7 -5.49 -13.85 26.06
C VAL A 7 -5.24 -12.35 26.11
N GLY A 8 -5.52 -11.74 27.28
CA GLY A 8 -5.41 -10.29 27.49
C GLY A 8 -6.68 -9.50 27.19
N LEU A 9 -7.70 -10.10 26.57
CA LEU A 9 -8.98 -9.45 26.29
C LEU A 9 -9.96 -9.63 27.46
N GLU A 10 -9.98 -8.65 28.36
CA GLU A 10 -10.93 -8.62 29.48
C GLU A 10 -12.39 -8.51 29.02
N GLU A 11 -13.29 -9.20 29.73
CA GLU A 11 -14.77 -9.15 29.59
C GLU A 11 -15.33 -7.72 29.40
N LYS A 12 -14.78 -6.73 30.11
CA LYS A 12 -15.22 -5.33 30.01
C LYS A 12 -14.94 -4.72 28.63
N HIS A 13 -13.83 -5.08 27.99
CA HIS A 13 -13.46 -4.62 26.66
C HIS A 13 -14.18 -5.43 25.58
N ALA A 14 -14.36 -6.75 25.78
CA ALA A 14 -15.16 -7.59 24.88
C ALA A 14 -16.58 -7.02 24.68
N ARG A 15 -17.25 -6.61 25.76
CA ARG A 15 -18.58 -5.95 25.69
C ARG A 15 -18.57 -4.56 25.03
N LEU A 16 -17.41 -3.89 24.95
CA LEU A 16 -17.28 -2.62 24.24
C LEU A 16 -17.04 -2.86 22.74
N LEU A 17 -16.27 -3.90 22.39
CA LEU A 17 -16.13 -4.41 21.02
C LEU A 17 -17.49 -4.87 20.45
N GLU A 18 -18.26 -5.63 21.21
CA GLU A 18 -19.62 -6.07 20.82
C GLU A 18 -20.54 -4.88 20.49
N LYS A 19 -20.47 -3.80 21.28
CA LYS A 19 -21.21 -2.56 21.04
C LYS A 19 -20.71 -1.78 19.82
N ALA A 20 -19.44 -1.93 19.47
CA ALA A 20 -18.85 -1.36 18.26
C ALA A 20 -19.07 -2.25 17.01
N GLY A 21 -19.77 -3.37 17.15
CA GLY A 21 -20.12 -4.28 16.04
C GLY A 21 -19.22 -5.51 15.90
N ILE A 22 -18.12 -5.59 16.66
CA ILE A 22 -17.17 -6.71 16.68
C ILE A 22 -17.67 -7.74 17.69
N LYS A 23 -18.21 -8.87 17.23
CA LYS A 23 -18.90 -9.87 18.07
C LYS A 23 -18.05 -11.12 18.29
N GLU A 24 -17.29 -11.51 17.28
CA GLU A 24 -16.40 -12.67 17.30
C GLU A 24 -14.95 -12.28 17.02
N ALA A 25 -14.00 -13.15 17.36
CA ALA A 25 -12.57 -12.91 17.15
C ALA A 25 -12.24 -12.65 15.67
N GLU A 26 -12.96 -13.33 14.77
CA GLU A 26 -12.83 -13.25 13.32
C GLU A 26 -13.22 -11.87 12.79
N ASP A 27 -14.11 -11.13 13.47
CA ASP A 27 -14.47 -9.75 13.09
C ASP A 27 -13.27 -8.80 13.25
N LEU A 28 -12.37 -9.07 14.20
CA LEU A 28 -11.14 -8.28 14.38
C LEU A 28 -10.25 -8.32 13.13
N LEU A 29 -10.24 -9.43 12.38
CA LEU A 29 -9.40 -9.62 11.19
C LEU A 29 -9.76 -8.66 10.03
N SER A 30 -10.97 -8.10 10.06
CA SER A 30 -11.43 -7.13 9.06
C SER A 30 -10.94 -5.70 9.33
N LEU A 31 -10.39 -5.43 10.52
CA LEU A 31 -10.01 -4.09 10.94
C LEU A 31 -8.69 -3.65 10.29
N SER A 32 -8.72 -2.50 9.61
CA SER A 32 -7.51 -1.77 9.25
C SER A 32 -6.83 -1.18 10.49
N TYR A 33 -5.54 -0.88 10.41
CA TYR A 33 -4.79 -0.21 11.49
C TYR A 33 -5.45 1.11 11.94
N TYR A 34 -6.07 1.85 11.03
CA TYR A 34 -6.85 3.05 11.36
C TYR A 34 -8.10 2.71 12.20
N GLN A 35 -8.84 1.68 11.81
CA GLN A 35 -10.00 1.22 12.57
C GLN A 35 -9.60 0.68 13.94
N ILE A 36 -8.47 -0.05 14.04
CA ILE A 36 -7.86 -0.46 15.32
C ILE A 36 -7.57 0.78 16.18
N LYS A 37 -6.93 1.80 15.63
CA LYS A 37 -6.57 3.03 16.35
C LYS A 37 -7.78 3.80 16.88
N GLN A 38 -8.85 3.91 16.08
CA GLN A 38 -10.11 4.54 16.51
C GLN A 38 -10.84 3.70 17.56
N LEU A 39 -10.94 2.39 17.34
CA LEU A 39 -11.64 1.47 18.23
C LEU A 39 -10.95 1.39 19.59
N ALA A 40 -9.62 1.27 19.63
CA ALA A 40 -8.81 1.27 20.85
C ALA A 40 -9.05 2.52 21.71
N ARG A 41 -9.09 3.71 21.09
CA ARG A 41 -9.45 4.96 21.76
C ARG A 41 -10.87 4.93 22.33
N SER A 42 -11.85 4.47 21.54
CA SER A 42 -13.25 4.45 21.95
C SER A 42 -13.54 3.50 23.12
N ILE A 43 -12.78 2.39 23.22
CA ILE A 43 -12.95 1.37 24.28
C ILE A 43 -11.96 1.53 25.45
N GLY A 44 -11.06 2.53 25.38
CA GLY A 44 -10.14 2.88 26.47
C GLY A 44 -8.91 1.99 26.61
N VAL A 45 -8.38 1.43 25.51
CA VAL A 45 -7.14 0.62 25.51
C VAL A 45 -6.05 1.22 24.62
N THR A 46 -4.82 0.73 24.75
CA THR A 46 -3.74 1.09 23.84
C THR A 46 -3.96 0.48 22.47
N VAL A 47 -3.50 1.14 21.40
CA VAL A 47 -3.56 0.62 20.03
C VAL A 47 -2.95 -0.78 19.98
N ARG A 48 -1.73 -0.94 20.53
CA ARG A 48 -1.03 -2.21 20.66
C ARG A 48 -1.82 -3.33 21.36
N ALA A 49 -2.66 -3.02 22.36
CA ALA A 49 -3.46 -4.05 23.00
C ALA A 49 -4.53 -4.62 22.06
N LEU A 50 -5.19 -3.75 21.28
CA LEU A 50 -6.18 -4.17 20.29
C LEU A 50 -5.52 -4.87 19.09
N ASP A 51 -4.37 -4.36 18.65
CA ASP A 51 -3.49 -4.94 17.63
C ASP A 51 -3.13 -6.39 17.99
N THR A 52 -2.62 -6.62 19.20
CA THR A 52 -2.32 -7.97 19.71
C THR A 52 -3.55 -8.86 19.85
N TRP A 53 -4.74 -8.32 20.04
CA TRP A 53 -5.97 -9.13 19.96
C TRP A 53 -6.31 -9.56 18.52
N GLN A 54 -6.02 -8.73 17.51
CA GLN A 54 -6.12 -9.11 16.09
C GLN A 54 -5.06 -10.16 15.73
N GLU A 55 -3.80 -9.97 16.15
CA GLU A 55 -2.70 -10.94 15.97
C GLU A 55 -3.07 -12.32 16.57
N HIS A 56 -3.59 -12.33 17.80
CA HIS A 56 -4.08 -13.55 18.44
C HIS A 56 -5.25 -14.19 17.67
N ALA A 57 -6.22 -13.39 17.22
CA ALA A 57 -7.35 -13.89 16.42
C ALA A 57 -6.90 -14.51 15.09
N ASP A 58 -5.88 -13.95 14.43
CA ASP A 58 -5.35 -14.49 13.18
C ASP A 58 -4.68 -15.85 13.43
N LEU A 59 -3.77 -15.92 14.41
CA LEU A 59 -3.09 -17.17 14.79
C LEU A 59 -4.07 -18.27 15.22
N MET A 60 -5.17 -17.92 15.89
CA MET A 60 -6.24 -18.86 16.30
C MET A 60 -7.02 -19.47 15.13
N ARG A 61 -6.88 -18.97 13.89
CA ARG A 61 -7.44 -19.61 12.67
C ARG A 61 -6.80 -20.96 12.38
N ILE A 62 -5.59 -21.23 12.90
CA ILE A 62 -4.85 -22.47 12.69
C ILE A 62 -5.45 -23.56 13.58
N GLN A 63 -5.90 -24.66 12.98
CA GLN A 63 -6.50 -25.78 13.69
C GLN A 63 -5.49 -26.41 14.67
N GLY A 64 -5.82 -26.34 15.96
CA GLY A 64 -4.99 -26.84 17.05
C GLY A 64 -4.19 -25.77 17.80
N VAL A 65 -4.18 -24.52 17.33
CA VAL A 65 -3.67 -23.37 18.09
C VAL A 65 -4.75 -22.90 19.06
N SER A 66 -4.55 -23.15 20.35
CA SER A 66 -5.38 -22.59 21.43
C SER A 66 -5.05 -21.10 21.66
N PRO A 67 -5.88 -20.33 22.39
CA PRO A 67 -5.55 -18.94 22.72
C PRO A 67 -4.25 -18.79 23.53
N GLU A 68 -3.95 -19.75 24.40
CA GLU A 68 -2.67 -19.85 25.12
C GLU A 68 -1.49 -20.01 24.15
N LEU A 69 -1.65 -20.86 23.12
CA LEU A 69 -0.65 -21.06 22.08
C LEU A 69 -0.50 -19.84 21.18
N ALA A 70 -1.59 -19.18 20.77
CA ALA A 70 -1.54 -17.95 19.98
C ALA A 70 -0.73 -16.86 20.69
N ASN A 71 -1.01 -16.64 21.98
CA ASN A 71 -0.24 -15.73 22.84
C ASN A 71 1.23 -16.15 22.98
N ALA A 72 1.52 -17.44 23.14
CA ALA A 72 2.91 -17.91 23.21
C ALA A 72 3.66 -17.81 21.86
N ILE A 73 2.95 -17.88 20.74
CA ILE A 73 3.49 -17.73 19.37
C ILE A 73 3.78 -16.27 19.07
N ASN A 74 2.85 -15.35 19.38
CA ASN A 74 3.04 -13.90 19.32
C ASN A 74 4.24 -13.45 20.19
N LEU A 75 4.33 -13.91 21.44
CA LEU A 75 5.42 -13.54 22.35
C LEU A 75 6.83 -14.01 21.90
N ILE A 76 6.96 -14.91 20.93
CA ILE A 76 8.26 -15.25 20.31
C ILE A 76 8.52 -14.48 19.00
N GLY A 77 7.71 -13.46 18.71
CA GLY A 77 7.69 -12.66 17.49
C GLY A 77 7.21 -13.50 16.32
N ILE A 78 5.94 -13.89 16.32
CA ILE A 78 5.26 -14.55 15.19
C ILE A 78 3.83 -14.06 15.24
N ASP A 79 3.55 -12.98 14.52
CA ASP A 79 2.44 -12.11 14.88
C ASP A 79 1.21 -12.34 13.97
N SER A 80 1.39 -13.13 12.91
CA SER A 80 0.32 -13.52 11.97
C SER A 80 0.53 -14.94 11.41
N VAL A 81 -0.55 -15.50 10.86
CA VAL A 81 -0.55 -16.74 10.06
C VAL A 81 0.38 -16.59 8.85
N LYS A 82 0.36 -15.41 8.20
CA LYS A 82 1.24 -15.09 7.07
C LYS A 82 2.71 -15.19 7.46
N GLU A 83 3.10 -14.64 8.60
CA GLU A 83 4.47 -14.78 9.09
C GLU A 83 4.81 -16.22 9.47
N PHE A 84 3.89 -16.91 10.15
CA PHE A 84 4.09 -18.29 10.61
C PHE A 84 4.38 -19.24 9.43
N ALA A 85 3.74 -19.04 8.28
CA ALA A 85 3.95 -19.81 7.05
C ALA A 85 5.43 -19.86 6.56
N TYR A 86 6.24 -18.86 6.90
CA TYR A 86 7.66 -18.77 6.52
C TYR A 86 8.65 -19.21 7.62
N ARG A 87 8.16 -19.55 8.82
CA ARG A 87 9.03 -19.96 9.94
C ARG A 87 9.59 -21.37 9.75
N LYS A 88 10.62 -21.71 10.53
CA LYS A 88 11.26 -23.02 10.56
C LYS A 88 10.87 -23.75 11.84
N ALA A 89 10.19 -24.89 11.74
CA ALA A 89 9.64 -25.60 12.89
C ALA A 89 10.66 -25.86 14.01
N LYS A 90 11.89 -26.26 13.65
CA LYS A 90 13.00 -26.46 14.61
C LYS A 90 13.41 -25.18 15.35
N THR A 91 13.36 -24.01 14.72
CA THR A 91 13.68 -22.73 15.38
C THR A 91 12.52 -22.26 16.26
N THR A 92 11.28 -22.41 15.76
CA THR A 92 10.06 -22.06 16.51
C THR A 92 9.92 -22.87 17.79
N ILE A 93 10.16 -24.19 17.76
CA ILE A 93 10.03 -25.03 18.96
C ILE A 93 11.10 -24.73 20.01
N GLU A 94 12.33 -24.39 19.64
CA GLU A 94 13.34 -23.96 20.62
C GLU A 94 12.97 -22.62 21.26
N LYS A 95 12.49 -21.64 20.48
CA LYS A 95 11.94 -20.38 21.01
C LYS A 95 10.78 -20.62 21.99
N LEU A 96 9.84 -21.52 21.69
CA LEU A 96 8.74 -21.86 22.61
C LEU A 96 9.21 -22.57 23.88
N LYS A 97 10.27 -23.38 23.83
CA LYS A 97 10.90 -23.97 25.03
C LYS A 97 11.60 -22.92 25.89
N GLU A 98 12.27 -21.97 25.25
CA GLU A 98 12.93 -20.84 25.91
C GLU A 98 11.89 -19.96 26.63
N LEU A 99 10.84 -19.53 25.92
CA LEU A 99 9.70 -18.82 26.51
C LEU A 99 9.05 -19.59 27.67
N LYS A 100 8.85 -20.91 27.52
CA LYS A 100 8.32 -21.77 28.61
C LYS A 100 9.24 -21.80 29.83
N LYS A 101 10.56 -21.80 29.62
CA LYS A 101 11.57 -21.84 30.69
C LYS A 101 11.64 -20.51 31.44
N GLU A 102 11.54 -19.39 30.71
CA GLU A 102 11.59 -18.04 31.27
C GLU A 102 10.27 -17.64 31.94
N ASN A 103 9.13 -17.98 31.32
CA ASN A 103 7.80 -17.65 31.82
C ASN A 103 6.86 -18.87 31.82
N PRO A 104 6.98 -19.78 32.81
CA PRO A 104 6.23 -21.05 32.83
C PRO A 104 4.71 -20.94 32.86
N LYS A 105 4.14 -19.74 33.08
CA LYS A 105 2.70 -19.46 33.12
C LYS A 105 2.10 -19.11 31.75
N VAL A 106 2.93 -18.73 30.77
CA VAL A 106 2.49 -18.27 29.45
C VAL A 106 2.10 -19.42 28.52
N LEU A 107 2.67 -20.60 28.74
CA LEU A 107 2.43 -21.80 27.95
C LEU A 107 2.44 -23.01 28.88
N THR A 108 1.36 -23.77 28.99
CA THR A 108 1.28 -24.90 29.94
C THR A 108 2.11 -26.07 29.45
N LYS A 109 1.94 -26.45 28.18
CA LYS A 109 2.62 -27.57 27.52
C LYS A 109 3.26 -27.09 26.22
N VAL A 110 4.55 -27.40 26.02
CA VAL A 110 5.23 -27.13 24.75
C VAL A 110 4.67 -28.09 23.67
N PRO A 111 4.26 -27.59 22.49
CA PRO A 111 3.83 -28.43 21.37
C PRO A 111 4.97 -29.32 20.85
N SER A 112 4.61 -30.41 20.17
CA SER A 112 5.60 -31.27 19.50
C SER A 112 6.10 -30.62 18.21
N LEU A 113 7.26 -31.07 17.71
CA LEU A 113 7.80 -30.59 16.44
C LEU A 113 6.79 -30.79 15.29
N LYS A 114 6.05 -31.91 15.33
CA LYS A 114 5.03 -32.25 14.33
C LYS A 114 3.84 -31.27 14.37
N ASP A 115 3.43 -30.83 15.55
CA ASP A 115 2.34 -29.84 15.67
C ASP A 115 2.78 -28.50 15.03
N ILE A 116 4.03 -28.08 15.25
CA ILE A 116 4.58 -26.87 14.60
C ILE A 116 4.70 -27.05 13.07
N GLU A 117 5.14 -28.22 12.59
CA GLU A 117 5.21 -28.51 11.16
C GLU A 117 3.83 -28.46 10.50
N ASP A 118 2.82 -29.04 11.14
CA ASP A 118 1.42 -29.00 10.69
C ASP A 118 0.86 -27.57 10.69
N TRP A 119 1.06 -26.79 11.76
CA TRP A 119 0.64 -25.39 11.83
C TRP A 119 1.31 -24.52 10.76
N ILE A 120 2.58 -24.74 10.44
CA ILE A 120 3.27 -24.04 9.34
C ILE A 120 2.65 -24.41 7.98
N ASP A 121 2.27 -25.68 7.77
CA ASP A 121 1.64 -26.11 6.51
C ASP A 121 0.18 -25.63 6.39
N GLN A 122 -0.59 -25.62 7.47
CA GLN A 122 -1.88 -24.95 7.55
C GLN A 122 -1.75 -23.45 7.27
N SER A 123 -0.74 -22.79 7.87
CA SER A 123 -0.49 -21.36 7.68
C SER A 123 -0.19 -21.01 6.22
N LYS A 124 0.56 -21.85 5.49
CA LYS A 124 0.77 -21.67 4.04
C LYS A 124 -0.53 -21.78 3.24
N ILE A 125 -1.48 -22.61 3.67
CA ILE A 125 -2.78 -22.72 3.00
C ILE A 125 -3.62 -21.47 3.30
N LEU A 126 -3.71 -21.06 4.56
CA LEU A 126 -4.49 -19.90 5.01
C LEU A 126 -3.95 -18.53 4.52
N ALA A 127 -2.65 -18.44 4.25
CA ALA A 127 -1.98 -17.26 3.71
C ALA A 127 -1.59 -17.39 2.22
N GLU A 128 -2.15 -18.39 1.51
CA GLU A 128 -1.98 -18.64 0.07
C GLU A 128 -0.51 -18.73 -0.41
N VAL A 129 0.40 -19.19 0.45
CA VAL A 129 1.84 -19.25 0.17
C VAL A 129 2.16 -20.42 -0.79
N PRO A 130 2.86 -20.16 -1.93
CA PRO A 130 3.21 -21.21 -2.89
C PRO A 130 4.04 -22.35 -2.27
N LYS A 131 3.61 -23.60 -2.49
CA LYS A 131 4.28 -24.78 -1.90
C LYS A 131 5.65 -25.04 -2.52
N LYS A 132 6.69 -24.97 -1.68
CA LYS A 132 8.09 -25.19 -2.06
C LYS A 132 8.32 -26.66 -2.45
N GLY A 133 8.42 -26.93 -3.76
CA GLY A 133 8.71 -28.26 -4.31
C GLY A 133 7.62 -28.83 -5.21
N GLU A 134 6.43 -28.23 -5.24
CA GLU A 134 5.60 -28.38 -6.43
C GLU A 134 6.31 -27.68 -7.58
N LYS A 135 6.92 -28.46 -8.48
CA LYS A 135 6.78 -28.11 -9.89
C LYS A 135 5.29 -27.97 -10.08
N VAL A 136 4.81 -26.75 -10.35
CA VAL A 136 3.51 -26.56 -10.97
C VAL A 136 3.50 -27.54 -12.13
N LYS A 137 2.71 -28.63 -12.02
CA LYS A 137 2.28 -29.33 -13.21
C LYS A 137 1.59 -28.23 -13.97
N LYS A 138 2.26 -27.70 -15.01
CA LYS A 138 1.58 -26.96 -16.05
C LYS A 138 0.35 -27.81 -16.32
N LYS A 139 -0.85 -27.29 -15.97
CA LYS A 139 -2.06 -27.69 -16.69
C LYS A 139 -1.57 -27.74 -18.13
N PRO A 140 -1.76 -28.86 -18.87
CA PRO A 140 -1.43 -28.84 -20.28
C PRO A 140 -2.02 -27.54 -20.77
N THR A 141 -1.18 -26.65 -21.31
CA THR A 141 -1.66 -25.45 -21.99
C THR A 141 -2.83 -25.97 -22.78
N PRO A 142 -4.07 -25.47 -22.59
CA PRO A 142 -5.18 -25.99 -23.35
C PRO A 142 -4.65 -26.12 -24.75
N LYS A 143 -4.80 -27.30 -25.36
CA LYS A 143 -4.81 -27.31 -26.82
C LYS A 143 -6.10 -26.57 -27.18
N THR A 144 -6.08 -25.25 -26.99
CA THR A 144 -6.53 -24.33 -28.01
C THR A 144 -6.07 -25.01 -29.28
N LYS A 145 -7.06 -25.55 -30.00
CA LYS A 145 -7.01 -25.54 -31.45
C LYS A 145 -6.31 -24.23 -31.80
N PRO A 146 -5.23 -24.24 -32.59
CA PRO A 146 -4.51 -23.01 -32.95
C PRO A 146 -5.58 -21.98 -33.24
N ALA A 147 -5.57 -20.87 -32.50
CA ALA A 147 -6.70 -19.94 -32.40
C ALA A 147 -7.28 -19.80 -33.79
N PRO A 148 -8.60 -20.09 -33.98
CA PRO A 148 -9.14 -20.37 -35.30
C PRO A 148 -8.62 -19.30 -36.24
N LYS A 149 -8.16 -19.69 -37.44
CA LYS A 149 -7.68 -18.75 -38.47
C LYS A 149 -8.85 -17.89 -39.03
N GLY A 150 -9.70 -17.35 -38.17
CA GLY A 150 -10.26 -16.02 -38.36
C GLY A 150 -9.07 -15.08 -38.52
N GLY A 151 -9.15 -14.25 -39.55
CA GLY A 151 -8.00 -13.49 -40.03
C GLY A 151 -7.35 -12.69 -38.91
N SER A 152 -6.02 -12.74 -38.87
CA SER A 152 -5.24 -11.68 -38.25
C SER A 152 -5.58 -10.37 -38.97
N SER A 153 -6.47 -9.57 -38.39
CA SER A 153 -6.30 -8.13 -38.50
C SER A 153 -5.10 -7.80 -37.61
N PRO A 154 -4.03 -7.19 -38.12
CA PRO A 154 -2.79 -6.92 -37.37
C PRO A 154 -2.95 -5.71 -36.44
N ASP A 155 -4.18 -5.41 -36.03
CA ASP A 155 -4.53 -4.16 -35.37
C ASP A 155 -4.19 -4.26 -33.89
N ILE A 156 -3.10 -3.59 -33.54
CA ILE A 156 -2.82 -3.17 -32.15
C ILE A 156 -4.11 -2.54 -31.62
N PRO A 157 -4.59 -2.89 -30.40
CA PRO A 157 -5.77 -2.26 -29.82
C PRO A 157 -5.60 -0.74 -29.79
N ILE A 158 -6.27 -0.07 -30.72
CA ILE A 158 -6.39 1.39 -30.70
C ILE A 158 -7.37 1.70 -29.58
N THR A 159 -6.96 2.45 -28.56
CA THR A 159 -7.89 3.03 -27.59
C THR A 159 -8.73 4.08 -28.33
N PRO A 160 -9.98 3.78 -28.72
CA PRO A 160 -10.74 4.70 -29.56
C PRO A 160 -11.14 5.88 -28.66
N ASN A 161 -11.02 7.10 -29.18
CA ASN A 161 -11.40 8.32 -28.47
C ASN A 161 -10.56 8.67 -27.22
N TYR A 162 -9.28 8.25 -27.15
CA TYR A 162 -8.36 8.84 -26.17
C TYR A 162 -8.36 10.36 -26.30
N LYS A 163 -8.84 11.04 -25.26
CA LYS A 163 -8.86 12.51 -25.15
C LYS A 163 -8.53 12.89 -23.71
N PRO A 164 -7.37 13.54 -23.44
CA PRO A 164 -7.05 14.07 -22.12
C PRO A 164 -8.23 14.86 -21.53
N PHE A 165 -8.43 14.72 -20.23
CA PHE A 165 -9.46 15.49 -19.55
C PHE A 165 -9.13 16.98 -19.55
N GLU A 166 -10.13 17.81 -19.82
CA GLU A 166 -9.99 19.26 -19.66
C GLU A 166 -9.63 19.58 -18.19
N PRO A 167 -8.68 20.48 -17.92
CA PRO A 167 -8.28 20.79 -16.55
C PRO A 167 -9.43 21.40 -15.73
N PHE A 168 -9.36 21.24 -14.40
CA PHE A 168 -10.21 21.95 -13.45
C PHE A 168 -9.78 23.41 -13.32
N GLU A 169 -10.02 24.18 -14.39
CA GLU A 169 -9.80 25.61 -14.44
C GLU A 169 -10.90 26.39 -13.73
N LYS A 170 -10.49 27.43 -13.01
CA LYS A 170 -11.34 28.48 -12.45
C LYS A 170 -10.49 29.71 -12.15
N ASP A 171 -11.13 30.84 -11.89
CA ASP A 171 -10.41 31.99 -11.32
C ASP A 171 -10.01 31.67 -9.88
N TYR A 172 -8.70 31.72 -9.61
CA TYR A 172 -8.10 31.50 -8.30
C TYR A 172 -7.70 32.83 -7.62
N GLY A 173 -7.89 33.98 -8.27
CA GLY A 173 -7.50 35.29 -7.79
C GLY A 173 -6.02 35.38 -7.42
N GLU A 174 -5.72 36.09 -6.34
CA GLU A 174 -4.35 36.25 -5.82
C GLU A 174 -3.73 34.95 -5.26
N PHE A 175 -4.51 33.88 -5.06
CA PHE A 175 -4.07 32.60 -4.52
C PHE A 175 -3.98 31.49 -5.59
N GLY A 176 -3.75 31.86 -6.85
CA GLY A 176 -3.50 30.94 -7.97
C GLY A 176 -2.08 30.36 -8.03
N SER A 177 -1.72 29.81 -9.21
CA SER A 177 -0.44 29.14 -9.47
C SER A 177 0.78 29.91 -8.98
N ASP A 178 0.83 31.21 -9.28
CA ASP A 178 1.98 32.06 -9.00
C ASP A 178 2.19 32.26 -7.50
N TYR A 179 1.10 32.31 -6.71
CA TYR A 179 1.21 32.38 -5.26
C TYR A 179 1.80 31.09 -4.69
N TRP A 180 1.36 29.92 -5.17
CA TRP A 180 1.72 28.62 -4.58
C TRP A 180 3.07 28.08 -5.07
N ASN A 181 3.39 28.20 -6.36
CA ASN A 181 4.68 27.77 -6.90
C ASN A 181 5.84 28.56 -6.28
N ASN A 182 5.66 29.87 -6.08
CA ASN A 182 6.71 30.73 -5.50
C ASN A 182 6.86 30.63 -3.96
N LYS A 183 6.09 29.76 -3.27
CA LYS A 183 6.31 29.54 -1.83
C LYS A 183 7.56 28.71 -1.51
N TRP A 184 7.98 27.85 -2.44
CA TRP A 184 9.01 26.83 -2.18
C TRP A 184 10.14 27.01 -3.21
N VAL A 185 11.39 26.87 -2.78
CA VAL A 185 12.54 26.98 -3.67
C VAL A 185 12.57 25.78 -4.61
N THR A 186 12.52 26.02 -5.93
CA THR A 186 12.67 24.98 -6.95
C THR A 186 14.12 24.50 -7.00
N ALA A 187 14.33 23.19 -6.95
CA ALA A 187 15.64 22.56 -7.06
C ALA A 187 15.50 21.22 -7.80
N PRO A 188 16.41 20.86 -8.72
CA PRO A 188 16.41 19.53 -9.31
C PRO A 188 16.67 18.48 -8.22
N ILE A 189 15.87 17.40 -8.23
CA ILE A 189 16.04 16.27 -7.32
C ILE A 189 16.26 15.03 -8.17
N ILE A 190 17.42 14.39 -7.95
CA ILE A 190 17.85 13.22 -8.69
C ILE A 190 17.75 12.00 -7.78
N TYR A 191 16.90 11.06 -8.19
CA TYR A 191 16.78 9.73 -7.61
C TYR A 191 17.80 8.80 -8.25
N THR A 192 18.66 8.20 -7.43
CA THR A 192 19.79 7.36 -7.84
C THR A 192 19.54 5.86 -7.57
N GLY A 193 18.32 5.50 -7.12
CA GLY A 193 17.99 4.14 -6.69
C GLY A 193 17.71 3.16 -7.84
N ARG A 194 17.09 3.61 -8.93
CA ARG A 194 16.51 2.78 -10.01
C ARG A 194 17.56 1.86 -10.64
N ALA A 195 17.44 0.55 -10.44
CA ALA A 195 18.29 -0.46 -11.08
C ALA A 195 17.81 -0.80 -12.51
N LEU A 196 18.74 -1.04 -13.43
CA LEU A 196 18.42 -1.55 -14.77
C LEU A 196 18.20 -3.07 -14.76
N ARG A 197 17.04 -3.54 -15.24
CA ARG A 197 16.72 -4.98 -15.31
C ARG A 197 17.58 -5.71 -16.35
N GLY A 198 17.86 -6.99 -16.11
CA GLY A 198 18.64 -7.86 -17.00
C GLY A 198 20.12 -7.96 -16.62
N GLU A 199 21.02 -8.10 -17.59
CA GLU A 199 22.47 -8.30 -17.35
C GLU A 199 23.18 -7.11 -16.66
N SER A 200 22.45 -6.03 -16.38
CA SER A 200 22.92 -4.83 -15.69
C SER A 200 22.19 -4.54 -14.37
N TYR A 201 21.63 -5.54 -13.67
CA TYR A 201 21.04 -5.39 -12.33
C TYR A 201 21.98 -4.70 -11.29
N SER A 202 23.29 -4.69 -11.52
CA SER A 202 24.29 -3.97 -10.70
C SER A 202 24.50 -2.51 -11.09
N LYS A 203 23.81 -1.99 -12.11
CA LYS A 203 23.89 -0.60 -12.56
C LYS A 203 22.62 0.14 -12.20
N GLN A 204 22.76 1.12 -11.32
CA GLN A 204 21.76 2.14 -11.06
C GLN A 204 21.79 3.21 -12.16
N ILE A 205 20.67 3.91 -12.32
CA ILE A 205 20.56 5.10 -13.18
C ILE A 205 19.99 6.28 -12.40
N ASP A 206 20.43 7.46 -12.79
CA ASP A 206 19.94 8.73 -12.27
C ASP A 206 18.64 9.13 -12.96
N VAL A 207 17.61 9.44 -12.19
CA VAL A 207 16.29 9.85 -12.68
C VAL A 207 15.90 11.18 -12.02
N ASP A 208 15.60 12.21 -12.82
CA ASP A 208 14.92 13.41 -12.30
C ASP A 208 13.52 12.99 -11.83
N VAL A 209 13.21 13.19 -10.55
CA VAL A 209 11.98 12.66 -9.92
C VAL A 209 10.69 13.07 -10.64
N LYS A 210 10.68 14.22 -11.33
CA LYS A 210 9.52 14.65 -12.13
C LYS A 210 9.16 13.66 -13.23
N ALA A 211 10.13 12.89 -13.75
CA ALA A 211 9.92 11.92 -14.81
C ALA A 211 8.99 10.77 -14.40
N PHE A 212 8.84 10.48 -13.09
CA PHE A 212 7.88 9.48 -12.61
C PHE A 212 6.42 9.88 -12.82
N ILE A 213 6.12 11.17 -12.96
CA ILE A 213 4.76 11.68 -13.12
C ILE A 213 4.62 12.26 -14.53
N LYS A 214 3.74 11.67 -15.34
CA LYS A 214 3.56 12.03 -16.74
C LYS A 214 2.12 12.45 -17.01
N ARG A 215 1.92 13.65 -17.58
CA ARG A 215 0.63 14.08 -18.14
C ARG A 215 0.33 13.34 -19.44
N ASN A 216 -0.96 13.27 -19.79
CA ASN A 216 -1.43 12.66 -21.04
C ASN A 216 -0.99 11.20 -21.15
N ASP A 217 -1.10 10.45 -20.05
CA ASP A 217 -0.86 9.02 -20.02
C ASP A 217 -2.15 8.25 -20.37
N ALA A 218 -2.09 7.48 -21.46
CA ALA A 218 -3.25 6.75 -21.98
C ALA A 218 -3.70 5.59 -21.08
N ILE A 219 -2.80 5.01 -20.26
CA ILE A 219 -3.14 3.95 -19.32
C ILE A 219 -3.86 4.56 -18.12
N LEU A 220 -3.35 5.69 -17.59
CA LEU A 220 -4.04 6.41 -16.50
C LEU A 220 -5.39 6.94 -16.95
N TRP A 221 -5.49 7.49 -18.16
CA TRP A 221 -6.78 7.92 -18.73
C TRP A 221 -7.78 6.76 -18.87
N HIS A 222 -7.32 5.58 -19.28
CA HIS A 222 -8.17 4.38 -19.37
C HIS A 222 -8.67 3.95 -17.98
N VAL A 223 -7.81 3.96 -16.94
CA VAL A 223 -8.22 3.68 -15.56
C VAL A 223 -9.23 4.73 -15.05
N LEU A 224 -8.94 6.02 -15.23
CA LEU A 224 -9.82 7.12 -14.81
C LEU A 224 -11.20 7.08 -15.48
N THR A 225 -11.30 6.62 -16.73
CA THR A 225 -12.55 6.51 -17.48
C THR A 225 -13.32 5.23 -17.17
N GLN A 226 -12.66 4.06 -17.15
CA GLN A 226 -13.33 2.79 -16.82
C GLN A 226 -13.84 2.72 -15.38
N LEU A 227 -13.18 3.41 -14.45
CA LEU A 227 -13.54 3.43 -13.03
C LEU A 227 -14.25 4.72 -12.59
N GLU A 228 -14.61 5.58 -13.54
CA GLU A 228 -15.26 6.87 -13.34
C GLU A 228 -14.63 7.76 -12.24
N LEU A 229 -13.31 7.69 -12.04
CA LEU A 229 -12.65 8.33 -10.89
C LEU A 229 -12.68 9.86 -10.96
N ARG A 230 -12.80 10.42 -12.17
CA ARG A 230 -13.00 11.87 -12.34
C ARG A 230 -14.46 12.23 -12.09
N LYS A 231 -14.71 12.98 -11.03
CA LYS A 231 -16.03 13.49 -10.63
C LYS A 231 -16.19 14.96 -11.02
N ASP A 232 -17.34 15.56 -10.68
CA ASP A 232 -17.68 16.94 -11.04
C ASP A 232 -16.74 17.99 -10.42
N THR A 233 -16.22 17.72 -9.23
CA THR A 233 -15.28 18.63 -8.53
C THR A 233 -13.89 17.99 -8.41
N PRO A 234 -12.81 18.81 -8.31
CA PRO A 234 -11.47 18.29 -8.11
C PRO A 234 -11.30 17.68 -6.70
N ASN A 235 -12.10 18.13 -5.71
CA ASN A 235 -12.13 17.52 -4.37
C ASN A 235 -12.73 16.11 -4.44
N ASP A 236 -13.89 15.92 -5.07
CA ASP A 236 -14.54 14.59 -5.12
C ASP A 236 -13.75 13.62 -6.01
N THR A 237 -13.09 14.14 -7.06
CA THR A 237 -12.11 13.41 -7.86
C THR A 237 -10.92 12.94 -7.01
N ALA A 238 -10.36 13.81 -6.17
CA ALA A 238 -9.25 13.46 -5.29
C ALA A 238 -9.62 12.40 -4.25
N LEU A 239 -10.84 12.47 -3.70
CA LEU A 239 -11.36 11.46 -2.78
C LEU A 239 -11.53 10.10 -3.47
N ALA A 240 -12.15 10.08 -4.65
CA ALA A 240 -12.34 8.86 -5.44
C ALA A 240 -11.01 8.20 -5.83
N ILE A 241 -10.01 8.99 -6.23
CA ILE A 241 -8.66 8.50 -6.56
C ILE A 241 -7.95 7.95 -5.32
N GLN A 242 -7.98 8.66 -4.19
CA GLN A 242 -7.36 8.17 -2.95
C GLN A 242 -8.00 6.84 -2.52
N ASN A 243 -9.34 6.78 -2.51
CA ASN A 243 -10.11 5.59 -2.15
C ASN A 243 -9.80 4.41 -3.08
N PHE A 244 -9.72 4.64 -4.40
CA PHE A 244 -9.30 3.63 -5.36
C PHE A 244 -7.90 3.09 -5.04
N VAL A 245 -6.89 3.95 -4.87
CA VAL A 245 -5.51 3.50 -4.65
C VAL A 245 -5.35 2.73 -3.33
N CYS A 246 -5.99 3.19 -2.25
CA CYS A 246 -5.95 2.51 -0.94
C CYS A 246 -6.56 1.09 -0.99
N ASN A 247 -7.59 0.89 -1.80
CA ASN A 247 -8.27 -0.41 -1.95
C ASN A 247 -7.65 -1.31 -3.03
N PHE A 248 -6.91 -0.74 -3.98
CA PHE A 248 -6.34 -1.44 -5.13
C PHE A 248 -4.90 -1.92 -4.91
N LEU A 249 -4.01 -1.04 -4.41
CA LEU A 249 -2.61 -1.39 -4.22
C LEU A 249 -2.40 -2.22 -2.95
N LYS A 250 -1.53 -3.23 -3.05
CA LYS A 250 -1.12 -4.09 -1.93
C LYS A 250 0.28 -3.68 -1.48
N TYR A 251 0.41 -3.17 -0.25
CA TYR A 251 1.69 -2.72 0.28
C TYR A 251 2.73 -3.84 0.29
N LYS A 252 3.89 -3.59 -0.33
CA LYS A 252 4.97 -4.56 -0.46
C LYS A 252 6.31 -3.85 -0.69
N TYR A 253 7.22 -3.96 0.28
CA TYR A 253 8.58 -3.43 0.20
C TYR A 253 9.33 -3.91 -1.04
N ASP A 254 10.17 -3.03 -1.56
CA ASP A 254 10.98 -3.27 -2.76
C ASP A 254 11.96 -4.45 -2.69
N ASP A 255 12.50 -4.76 -1.51
CA ASP A 255 13.40 -5.89 -1.34
C ASP A 255 12.68 -7.25 -1.54
N ILE A 256 11.34 -7.25 -1.45
CA ILE A 256 10.44 -8.38 -1.75
C ILE A 256 9.76 -8.22 -3.12
N ALA A 257 9.52 -6.98 -3.59
CA ALA A 257 8.83 -6.68 -4.86
C ALA A 257 9.76 -6.75 -6.08
N SER A 258 10.92 -6.13 -5.96
CA SER A 258 11.87 -5.83 -7.04
C SER A 258 13.23 -6.51 -6.86
N GLU A 259 13.46 -7.20 -5.72
CA GLU A 259 14.75 -7.77 -5.26
C GLU A 259 15.90 -6.74 -5.14
N CYS A 260 15.58 -5.45 -5.11
CA CYS A 260 16.53 -4.37 -4.88
C CYS A 260 16.05 -3.44 -3.74
N PRO A 261 16.93 -2.63 -3.14
CA PRO A 261 16.59 -1.90 -1.90
C PRO A 261 15.59 -0.75 -2.07
N GLU A 262 15.47 -0.23 -3.29
CA GLU A 262 14.55 0.84 -3.67
C GLU A 262 14.39 0.84 -5.20
N PHE A 263 13.17 0.98 -5.70
CA PHE A 263 12.76 0.87 -7.10
C PHE A 263 11.41 1.56 -7.34
N TRP A 264 11.39 2.88 -7.22
CA TRP A 264 10.20 3.70 -7.46
C TRP A 264 9.52 3.33 -8.79
N LEU A 265 8.26 2.92 -8.75
CA LEU A 265 7.45 2.53 -9.89
C LEU A 265 6.88 3.74 -10.61
N PHE A 266 6.79 3.66 -11.95
CA PHE A 266 5.90 4.56 -12.69
C PHE A 266 4.43 4.21 -12.40
N PRO A 267 3.49 5.16 -12.47
CA PRO A 267 2.06 4.92 -12.23
C PRO A 267 1.50 3.73 -13.03
N PHE A 268 1.91 3.57 -14.29
CA PHE A 268 1.50 2.43 -15.11
C PHE A 268 2.10 1.10 -14.65
N GLU A 269 3.30 1.10 -14.04
CA GLU A 269 3.91 -0.10 -13.45
C GLU A 269 3.13 -0.52 -12.20
N ALA A 270 2.82 0.43 -11.30
CA ALA A 270 2.03 0.19 -10.09
C ALA A 270 0.62 -0.37 -10.39
N ILE A 271 -0.06 0.15 -11.42
CA ILE A 271 -1.35 -0.38 -11.89
C ILE A 271 -1.24 -1.82 -12.40
N GLN A 272 -0.13 -2.17 -13.05
CA GLN A 272 0.04 -3.50 -13.66
C GLN A 272 0.63 -4.53 -12.69
N SER A 273 1.30 -4.08 -11.63
CA SER A 273 1.87 -4.92 -10.59
C SER A 273 0.88 -5.22 -9.45
N GLU A 274 -0.12 -4.34 -9.24
CA GLU A 274 -1.02 -4.30 -8.08
C GLU A 274 -0.29 -4.14 -6.73
N ILE A 275 0.99 -3.77 -6.74
CA ILE A 275 1.88 -3.68 -5.58
C ILE A 275 2.72 -2.41 -5.63
N GLY A 276 3.11 -1.96 -4.45
CA GLY A 276 4.12 -0.92 -4.27
C GLY A 276 4.32 -0.59 -2.80
N ASP A 277 5.22 0.34 -2.49
CA ASP A 277 5.38 0.93 -1.17
C ASP A 277 5.15 2.46 -1.19
N CYS A 278 5.67 3.21 -0.21
CA CYS A 278 5.12 4.53 0.13
C CYS A 278 5.18 5.53 -1.04
N GLU A 279 6.29 5.57 -1.77
CA GLU A 279 6.48 6.35 -2.99
C GLU A 279 5.55 5.94 -4.13
N ASP A 280 5.33 4.64 -4.35
CA ASP A 280 4.64 4.11 -5.53
C ASP A 280 3.18 4.54 -5.56
N GLY A 281 2.47 4.37 -4.45
CA GLY A 281 1.10 4.82 -4.32
C GLY A 281 0.98 6.35 -4.26
N ALA A 282 1.98 7.06 -3.72
CA ALA A 282 2.02 8.52 -3.77
C ALA A 282 2.17 9.04 -5.20
N ILE A 283 3.08 8.45 -5.98
CA ILE A 283 3.31 8.71 -7.41
C ILE A 283 2.07 8.33 -8.23
N LEU A 284 1.41 7.21 -7.92
CA LEU A 284 0.17 6.80 -8.58
C LEU A 284 -0.99 7.77 -8.29
N ILE A 285 -1.22 8.18 -7.05
CA ILE A 285 -2.23 9.19 -6.69
C ILE A 285 -1.94 10.50 -7.44
N ALA A 286 -0.70 10.99 -7.41
CA ALA A 286 -0.32 12.22 -8.10
C ALA A 286 -0.53 12.12 -9.63
N GLY A 287 -0.11 11.00 -10.23
CA GLY A 287 -0.32 10.71 -11.65
C GLY A 287 -1.79 10.68 -12.04
N LEU A 288 -2.64 10.01 -11.26
CA LEU A 288 -4.09 9.94 -11.50
C LEU A 288 -4.75 11.31 -11.35
N LEU A 289 -4.42 12.09 -10.31
CA LEU A 289 -4.94 13.46 -10.13
C LEU A 289 -4.63 14.36 -11.32
N ILE A 290 -3.37 14.38 -11.75
CA ILE A 290 -2.90 15.24 -12.84
C ILE A 290 -3.52 14.81 -14.18
N ASN A 291 -3.68 13.50 -14.42
CA ASN A 291 -4.33 13.00 -15.63
C ASN A 291 -5.86 13.13 -15.60
N ALA A 292 -6.49 13.25 -14.42
CA ALA A 292 -7.90 13.62 -14.27
C ALA A 292 -8.16 15.12 -14.52
N GLY A 293 -7.11 15.92 -14.77
CA GLY A 293 -7.21 17.35 -15.03
C GLY A 293 -6.99 18.23 -13.80
N VAL A 294 -6.53 17.70 -12.67
CA VAL A 294 -6.09 18.56 -11.56
C VAL A 294 -4.81 19.30 -11.98
N PRO A 295 -4.75 20.64 -11.89
CA PRO A 295 -3.53 21.38 -12.25
C PRO A 295 -2.31 20.93 -11.45
N SER A 296 -1.15 20.78 -12.12
CA SER A 296 0.09 20.27 -11.54
C SER A 296 0.52 21.02 -10.27
N TRP A 297 0.38 22.34 -10.22
CA TRP A 297 0.69 23.16 -9.04
C TRP A 297 -0.18 22.87 -7.80
N ARG A 298 -1.30 22.14 -7.95
CA ARG A 298 -2.18 21.68 -6.87
C ARG A 298 -1.86 20.28 -6.36
N VAL A 299 -0.88 19.58 -6.94
CA VAL A 299 -0.53 18.19 -6.61
C VAL A 299 0.97 18.12 -6.38
N LYS A 300 1.42 17.45 -5.31
CA LYS A 300 2.84 17.11 -5.12
C LYS A 300 2.99 15.76 -4.45
N VAL A 301 4.02 15.01 -4.80
CA VAL A 301 4.55 13.93 -3.96
C VAL A 301 5.53 14.56 -2.96
N CYS A 302 5.43 14.17 -1.69
CA CYS A 302 6.34 14.51 -0.60
C CYS A 302 7.26 13.34 -0.31
N ALA A 303 8.54 13.62 -0.08
CA ALA A 303 9.43 12.74 0.68
C ALA A 303 9.82 13.48 1.96
N ALA A 304 9.53 12.88 3.11
CA ALA A 304 9.53 13.56 4.40
C ALA A 304 9.68 12.58 5.56
N GLN A 305 9.56 13.09 6.78
CA GLN A 305 9.44 12.27 7.98
C GLN A 305 8.01 12.21 8.50
N VAL A 306 7.66 11.10 9.13
CA VAL A 306 6.39 10.94 9.87
C VAL A 306 6.68 10.31 11.23
N MET A 307 5.74 10.41 12.17
CA MET A 307 5.81 9.65 13.44
C MET A 307 6.03 8.17 13.13
N ALA A 308 7.09 7.60 13.71
CA ALA A 308 7.57 6.28 13.36
C ALA A 308 6.49 5.19 13.45
N ASP A 309 6.50 4.30 12.48
CA ASP A 309 5.51 3.24 12.31
C ASP A 309 6.23 1.94 11.92
N PRO A 310 5.98 0.81 12.60
CA PRO A 310 6.75 -0.41 12.38
C PRO A 310 6.61 -0.99 10.96
N VAL A 311 5.58 -0.59 10.20
CA VAL A 311 5.32 -1.09 8.85
C VAL A 311 5.64 -0.01 7.81
N PHE A 312 5.03 1.16 7.94
CA PHE A 312 5.01 2.16 6.85
C PHE A 312 6.09 3.25 6.99
N ALA A 313 6.69 3.41 8.16
CA ALA A 313 7.76 4.36 8.43
C ALA A 313 8.72 3.84 9.53
N PRO A 314 9.40 2.70 9.32
CA PRO A 314 10.19 2.04 10.36
C PRO A 314 11.41 2.88 10.76
N SER A 315 11.66 2.98 12.07
CA SER A 315 12.74 3.79 12.64
C SER A 315 13.10 3.33 14.06
N ASP A 316 14.38 3.46 14.42
CA ASP A 316 14.85 3.34 15.81
C ASP A 316 14.64 4.64 16.63
N THR A 317 14.03 5.66 16.02
CA THR A 317 13.76 6.98 16.62
C THR A 317 12.27 7.33 16.53
N GLU A 318 11.85 8.48 17.09
CA GLU A 318 10.45 8.92 17.05
C GLU A 318 9.91 9.20 15.64
N LEU A 319 10.80 9.35 14.64
CA LEU A 319 10.44 9.69 13.26
C LEU A 319 11.00 8.69 12.24
N GLY A 320 10.16 8.20 11.34
CA GLY A 320 10.56 7.39 10.19
C GLY A 320 10.48 8.16 8.88
N GLY A 321 11.23 7.72 7.87
CA GLY A 321 11.11 8.25 6.51
C GLY A 321 9.87 7.70 5.81
N HIS A 322 9.18 8.55 5.04
CA HIS A 322 7.94 8.18 4.36
C HIS A 322 7.69 9.06 3.12
N ALA A 323 6.92 8.55 2.16
CA ALA A 323 6.47 9.28 0.98
C ALA A 323 4.95 9.21 0.82
N TYR A 324 4.34 10.35 0.47
CA TYR A 324 2.88 10.53 0.40
C TYR A 324 2.51 11.62 -0.60
N CYS A 325 1.28 11.61 -1.13
CA CYS A 325 0.80 12.71 -1.95
C CYS A 325 0.21 13.83 -1.07
N ILE A 326 0.38 15.08 -1.48
CA ILE A 326 -0.38 16.22 -0.98
C ILE A 326 -1.17 16.87 -2.11
N TYR A 327 -2.38 17.30 -1.76
CA TYR A 327 -3.31 17.93 -2.67
C TYR A 327 -3.77 19.28 -2.10
N LEU A 328 -3.73 20.31 -2.93
CA LEU A 328 -4.18 21.65 -2.60
C LEU A 328 -5.70 21.72 -2.82
N ALA A 329 -6.46 21.38 -1.78
CA ALA A 329 -7.90 21.20 -1.81
C ALA A 329 -8.69 22.51 -1.83
N ASP A 330 -9.87 22.48 -2.46
CA ASP A 330 -10.85 23.57 -2.38
C ASP A 330 -11.40 23.67 -0.95
N ARG A 331 -11.21 24.83 -0.33
CA ARG A 331 -11.61 25.16 1.05
C ARG A 331 -12.24 26.56 1.08
N PRO A 332 -13.51 26.74 0.66
CA PRO A 332 -14.13 28.07 0.53
C PRO A 332 -14.18 28.87 1.84
N GLU A 333 -14.21 28.18 2.99
CA GLU A 333 -14.14 28.78 4.33
C GLU A 333 -12.74 29.32 4.72
N SER A 334 -11.68 28.91 4.02
CA SER A 334 -10.33 29.45 4.22
C SER A 334 -10.22 30.83 3.57
N GLU A 335 -9.39 31.70 4.17
CA GLU A 335 -8.98 32.98 3.59
C GLU A 335 -8.42 32.81 2.17
N ARG A 336 -7.55 31.82 1.97
CA ARG A 336 -6.88 31.53 0.68
C ARG A 336 -7.75 30.77 -0.32
N LYS A 337 -8.95 30.31 0.09
CA LYS A 337 -9.83 29.39 -0.67
C LYS A 337 -9.25 28.02 -1.02
N LEU A 338 -7.97 27.82 -0.75
CA LEU A 338 -7.18 26.61 -1.00
C LEU A 338 -6.31 26.29 0.22
N GLU A 339 -6.27 25.02 0.61
CA GLU A 339 -5.35 24.52 1.65
C GLU A 339 -4.79 23.15 1.28
N TRP A 340 -3.52 22.91 1.60
CA TRP A 340 -2.91 21.59 1.44
C TRP A 340 -3.49 20.58 2.44
N VAL A 341 -4.00 19.47 1.92
CA VAL A 341 -4.35 18.24 2.65
C VAL A 341 -3.42 17.11 2.21
N ILE A 342 -3.39 16.04 2.99
CA ILE A 342 -2.60 14.85 2.70
C ILE A 342 -3.50 13.80 2.05
N LEU A 343 -2.98 13.14 1.02
CA LEU A 343 -3.55 11.97 0.36
C LEU A 343 -2.54 10.84 0.50
N ASP A 344 -2.48 10.28 1.70
CA ASP A 344 -1.69 9.09 1.99
C ASP A 344 -2.46 7.85 1.48
N TRP A 345 -1.71 6.81 1.12
CA TRP A 345 -2.24 5.58 0.57
C TRP A 345 -1.96 4.36 1.45
N CYS A 346 -0.97 4.43 2.35
CA CYS A 346 -0.53 3.28 3.15
C CYS A 346 -0.47 3.56 4.65
N TYR A 347 0.02 4.73 5.10
CA TYR A 347 0.25 5.02 6.52
C TYR A 347 -0.99 5.53 7.27
N LEU A 348 -1.39 6.80 7.09
CA LEU A 348 -2.63 7.34 7.67
C LEU A 348 -3.60 7.72 6.56
N GLN A 349 -4.13 6.67 5.93
CA GLN A 349 -4.83 6.69 4.64
C GLN A 349 -6.12 7.53 4.61
N ASP A 350 -6.93 7.48 5.68
CA ASP A 350 -8.22 8.17 5.82
C ASP A 350 -9.13 8.33 4.56
N PRO A 351 -9.27 7.31 3.67
CA PRO A 351 -9.95 7.44 2.37
C PRO A 351 -11.47 7.63 2.45
N GLU A 352 -12.06 7.45 3.63
CA GLU A 352 -13.46 7.72 3.94
C GLU A 352 -13.72 9.18 4.38
N VAL A 353 -12.67 9.90 4.79
CA VAL A 353 -12.79 11.30 5.22
C VAL A 353 -12.87 12.20 3.99
N PRO A 354 -13.89 13.06 3.85
CA PRO A 354 -13.99 14.02 2.75
C PRO A 354 -12.73 14.89 2.59
N ILE A 355 -12.59 15.53 1.43
CA ILE A 355 -11.41 16.37 1.10
C ILE A 355 -11.53 17.80 1.65
N LYS A 356 -12.76 18.31 1.73
CA LYS A 356 -13.14 19.25 2.81
C LYS A 356 -12.99 18.54 4.16
N ASP A 357 -12.89 19.24 5.27
CA ASP A 357 -12.86 18.63 6.61
C ASP A 357 -11.57 17.82 6.97
N LYS A 358 -10.91 17.07 6.05
CA LYS A 358 -9.57 16.44 6.23
C LYS A 358 -8.56 17.37 6.95
N PRO A 359 -7.67 16.88 7.84
CA PRO A 359 -6.67 17.72 8.50
C PRO A 359 -5.70 18.43 7.53
N LEU A 360 -5.27 19.64 7.89
CA LEU A 360 -4.38 20.43 7.04
C LEU A 360 -2.93 19.94 7.14
N ALA A 361 -2.25 19.77 6.01
CA ALA A 361 -0.85 19.33 5.94
C ALA A 361 0.09 20.26 6.75
N ARG A 362 -0.17 21.58 6.75
CA ARG A 362 0.59 22.57 7.54
C ARG A 362 0.50 22.40 9.06
N ASN A 363 -0.48 21.62 9.55
CA ASN A 363 -0.63 21.27 10.96
C ASN A 363 -0.05 19.86 11.26
N GLY A 364 0.71 19.29 10.32
CA GLY A 364 1.19 17.92 10.36
C GLY A 364 0.13 16.87 10.02
N GLY A 365 -0.94 17.25 9.31
CA GLY A 365 -1.98 16.33 8.86
C GLY A 365 -2.72 15.62 10.00
N THR A 366 -3.12 14.38 9.76
CA THR A 366 -3.86 13.56 10.74
C THR A 366 -2.99 13.34 11.99
N GLU A 367 -3.51 13.82 13.13
CA GLU A 367 -2.87 13.80 14.45
C GLU A 367 -1.54 14.56 14.57
N GLY A 368 -1.17 15.39 13.59
CA GLY A 368 0.14 16.02 13.56
C GLY A 368 1.27 15.01 13.29
N ALA A 369 0.97 13.87 12.65
CA ALA A 369 1.91 12.80 12.39
C ALA A 369 2.99 13.14 11.35
N TYR A 370 2.70 14.06 10.43
CA TYR A 370 3.57 14.37 9.28
C TYR A 370 4.51 15.54 9.60
N ARG A 371 5.80 15.38 9.31
CA ARG A 371 6.91 16.24 9.77
C ARG A 371 7.94 16.47 8.65
N ASP A 372 8.85 17.40 8.89
CA ASP A 372 10.15 17.56 8.22
C ASP A 372 10.21 17.10 6.74
N ILE A 373 9.59 17.90 5.86
CA ILE A 373 9.58 17.67 4.42
C ILE A 373 10.97 17.95 3.83
N TRP A 374 11.63 16.91 3.32
CA TRP A 374 12.94 17.01 2.68
C TRP A 374 12.82 17.64 1.29
N PHE A 375 11.93 17.08 0.46
CA PHE A 375 11.63 17.58 -0.87
C PHE A 375 10.20 17.24 -1.31
N THR A 376 9.74 17.94 -2.35
CA THR A 376 8.51 17.59 -3.09
C THR A 376 8.71 17.67 -4.59
N PHE A 377 7.85 17.02 -5.36
CA PHE A 377 7.82 17.15 -6.81
C PHE A 377 6.43 16.91 -7.40
N ASN A 378 6.24 17.40 -8.62
CA ASN A 378 5.17 17.01 -9.53
C ASN A 378 5.77 16.73 -10.91
N ASP A 379 4.97 16.72 -11.98
CA ASP A 379 5.41 16.53 -13.37
C ASP A 379 6.18 17.74 -13.96
N GLU A 380 6.03 18.93 -13.39
CA GLU A 380 6.61 20.18 -13.92
C GLU A 380 7.82 20.67 -13.11
N GLN A 381 7.77 20.55 -11.79
CA GLN A 381 8.70 21.16 -10.84
C GLN A 381 9.03 20.23 -9.67
N SER A 382 10.27 20.35 -9.19
CA SER A 382 10.77 19.75 -7.95
C SER A 382 11.29 20.86 -7.02
N TYR A 383 11.09 20.68 -5.72
CA TYR A 383 11.31 21.70 -4.69
C TYR A 383 12.00 21.09 -3.48
N ALA A 384 13.01 21.76 -2.94
CA ALA A 384 13.68 21.33 -1.69
C ALA A 384 14.17 22.52 -0.88
N GLN A 385 14.28 22.34 0.43
CA GLN A 385 14.73 23.39 1.37
C GLN A 385 16.26 23.53 1.40
N SER A 386 16.97 22.52 0.89
CA SER A 386 18.41 22.50 0.62
C SER A 386 18.65 21.64 -0.62
N SER A 387 19.79 21.79 -1.31
CA SER A 387 20.13 20.95 -2.46
C SER A 387 20.31 19.49 -2.03
N PHE A 388 19.29 18.67 -2.25
CA PHE A 388 19.24 17.28 -1.80
C PHE A 388 19.60 16.32 -2.95
N GLU A 389 20.57 15.46 -2.69
CA GLU A 389 21.04 14.39 -3.56
C GLU A 389 21.02 13.12 -2.70
N VAL A 390 20.37 12.05 -3.14
CA VAL A 390 20.30 10.78 -2.39
C VAL A 390 21.67 10.10 -2.47
N LYS A 391 22.56 10.49 -1.54
CA LYS A 391 23.97 10.05 -1.48
C LYS A 391 24.19 8.74 -0.75
N GLU A 392 23.31 8.42 0.20
CA GLU A 392 23.42 7.18 0.96
C GLU A 392 22.75 6.05 0.20
N GLY A 393 23.55 5.39 -0.64
CA GLY A 393 23.14 4.13 -1.24
C GLY A 393 22.80 3.10 -0.16
N ARG A 394 21.50 2.80 0.00
CA ARG A 394 21.03 1.53 0.53
C ARG A 394 21.51 0.44 -0.44
N ILE A 395 22.75 -0.06 -0.26
CA ILE A 395 23.37 -1.01 -1.21
C ILE A 395 22.93 -2.43 -0.88
N SER A 396 22.16 -3.06 -1.77
CA SER A 396 22.06 -4.53 -1.81
C SER A 396 23.40 -5.07 -2.29
N LYS A 397 24.20 -5.60 -1.36
CA LYS A 397 25.53 -6.14 -1.70
C LYS A 397 25.49 -7.51 -2.39
N ASN A 398 24.32 -8.12 -2.59
CA ASN A 398 24.19 -9.41 -3.27
C ASN A 398 22.78 -9.66 -3.84
N ARG A 399 22.65 -9.75 -5.17
CA ARG A 399 21.95 -10.86 -5.86
C ARG A 399 22.13 -10.83 -7.38
N THR A 400 22.13 -12.02 -7.96
CA THR A 400 22.04 -12.28 -9.41
C THR A 400 20.66 -12.85 -9.71
N THR A 401 19.78 -12.10 -10.38
CA THR A 401 18.39 -12.52 -10.65
C THR A 401 18.26 -13.10 -12.08
N GLN A 402 17.43 -14.13 -12.25
CA GLN A 402 17.11 -14.69 -13.58
C GLN A 402 16.06 -13.83 -14.32
N LYS A 403 15.97 -14.02 -15.64
CA LYS A 403 15.54 -12.99 -16.61
C LYS A 403 14.01 -12.81 -16.78
N ASP A 404 13.18 -13.64 -16.14
CA ASP A 404 11.90 -14.04 -16.75
C ASP A 404 10.58 -13.62 -16.06
N GLU A 405 10.57 -12.98 -14.88
CA GLU A 405 9.32 -12.77 -14.09
C GLU A 405 9.09 -11.35 -13.52
N VAL A 406 9.26 -10.27 -14.31
CA VAL A 406 8.98 -8.90 -13.78
C VAL A 406 8.23 -7.94 -14.73
N LEU A 407 7.87 -8.34 -15.95
CA LEU A 407 6.96 -7.58 -16.83
C LEU A 407 6.07 -8.53 -17.61
N ALA A 408 4.75 -8.31 -17.56
CA ALA A 408 3.82 -8.92 -18.49
C ALA A 408 4.05 -8.35 -19.90
N PRO A 409 3.83 -9.12 -20.99
CA PRO A 409 3.86 -8.58 -22.35
C PRO A 409 2.75 -7.53 -22.55
N LEU A 410 3.02 -6.46 -23.31
CA LEU A 410 2.06 -5.37 -23.57
C LEU A 410 0.69 -5.85 -24.08
N GLU A 411 0.68 -6.93 -24.87
CA GLU A 411 -0.55 -7.56 -25.36
C GLU A 411 -1.37 -8.25 -24.25
N VAL A 412 -0.72 -8.76 -23.19
CA VAL A 412 -1.40 -9.31 -22.01
C VAL A 412 -1.96 -8.19 -21.13
N ILE A 413 -1.21 -7.09 -21.01
CA ILE A 413 -1.61 -5.89 -20.26
C ILE A 413 -2.86 -5.24 -20.88
N LEU A 414 -2.89 -5.07 -22.21
CA LEU A 414 -4.05 -4.54 -22.91
C LEU A 414 -5.28 -5.47 -22.83
N ARG A 415 -5.08 -6.78 -22.60
CA ARG A 415 -6.16 -7.75 -22.37
C ARG A 415 -6.62 -7.80 -20.91
N SER A 416 -5.76 -7.52 -19.93
CA SER A 416 -6.16 -7.41 -18.52
C SER A 416 -6.90 -6.09 -18.23
N LEU A 417 -6.57 -5.03 -18.97
CA LEU A 417 -7.30 -3.75 -18.95
C LEU A 417 -8.57 -3.74 -19.81
N ALA A 418 -8.91 -4.84 -20.49
CA ALA A 418 -10.16 -4.97 -21.21
C ALA A 418 -11.34 -5.18 -20.24
N THR A 419 -12.49 -4.56 -20.54
CA THR A 419 -13.69 -4.50 -19.68
C THR A 419 -14.09 -5.87 -19.12
N GLU A 420 -14.09 -6.93 -19.94
CA GLU A 420 -14.44 -8.30 -19.51
C GLU A 420 -13.51 -8.90 -18.43
N THR A 421 -12.24 -8.48 -18.38
CA THR A 421 -11.27 -8.92 -17.36
C THR A 421 -11.41 -8.09 -16.08
N ILE A 422 -11.66 -6.78 -16.22
CA ILE A 422 -11.90 -5.85 -15.12
C ILE A 422 -13.20 -6.22 -14.38
N ASP A 423 -14.30 -6.48 -15.09
CA ASP A 423 -15.56 -7.04 -14.56
C ASP A 423 -15.35 -8.25 -13.65
N LYS A 424 -14.41 -9.13 -14.04
CA LYS A 424 -14.12 -10.36 -13.31
C LYS A 424 -13.33 -10.11 -12.04
N ILE A 425 -12.53 -9.05 -11.99
CA ILE A 425 -11.86 -8.59 -10.76
C ILE A 425 -12.91 -7.97 -9.83
N PHE A 426 -13.81 -7.12 -10.34
CA PHE A 426 -14.87 -6.51 -9.52
C PHE A 426 -15.87 -7.50 -8.93
N ARG A 427 -16.30 -8.51 -9.70
CA ARG A 427 -17.15 -9.60 -9.18
C ARG A 427 -16.46 -10.43 -8.09
N ASN A 428 -15.13 -10.54 -8.11
CA ASN A 428 -14.37 -11.19 -7.04
C ASN A 428 -14.20 -10.30 -5.79
N LEU A 429 -14.32 -8.98 -5.95
CA LEU A 429 -14.26 -7.98 -4.87
C LEU A 429 -15.64 -7.57 -4.34
N ASN A 430 -16.71 -8.19 -4.86
CA ASN A 430 -18.09 -7.99 -4.43
C ASN A 430 -18.60 -6.53 -4.56
N ILE A 431 -18.08 -5.82 -5.58
CA ILE A 431 -18.50 -4.48 -5.99
C ILE A 431 -19.47 -4.64 -7.17
N ASP A 432 -20.73 -4.27 -6.98
CA ASP A 432 -21.71 -4.21 -8.07
C ASP A 432 -21.46 -2.96 -8.94
N ILE A 433 -21.55 -3.15 -10.25
CA ILE A 433 -21.48 -2.11 -11.27
C ILE A 433 -22.87 -2.06 -11.94
N GLU A 434 -23.53 -0.90 -11.96
CA GLU A 434 -24.76 -0.66 -12.76
C GLU A 434 -24.43 -0.23 -14.20
#